data_AF-A0A286TZN1-F1
#
_entry.id   AF-A0A286TZN1-F1
#
_cell.length_a   1.000
_cell.length_b   1.000
_cell.length_c   1.000
_cell.angle_alpha   90.00
_cell.angle_beta   90.00
_cell.angle_gamma   90.00
#
_symmetry.space_group_name_H-M   'P 1'
#
loop_
_entity.id
_entity.type
_entity.pdbx_description
1 polymer ?
#
loop_
_entity_poly.entity_id
_entity_poly.type
_entity_poly.pdbx_seq_one_letter_code
_entity_poly.pdbx_strand_id
1 'polypeptide(L)'
;MILHRELDIGELSLCPYMPDRKKQIKYFLASELDESEISFLLEKGWRKFGVYSFQPSCPDCQECIPIRVISDEFKPSKSQRRNLKKNSNIDVTFGPLKFSERAFGIYQDHSNQRFSQECTIEEFIEGFFSPSTPSLQSEYYLNDELIAVGFLDKGDDCLSSVYLIYDTKFSHLGLGTFSISHMQYSQYFNKKKNTSGHLWQGRFYSCVMDEDYLVAALRYVERNPVRAGIVRKPWRWKWSSAGVHVGQEDGVINLENITSLIDTTAEEWKEYINSDENDEKVEKIRKHTLLGRPLGTKDFVAKLGRRIGRVLNVLPRGRPKKQRGNK
;
A
#
# COMPACT_ATOMS: atom_id res chain seq x y z
N MET A 1 11.87 -20.60 17.49
CA MET A 1 10.92 -21.57 16.91
C MET A 1 10.23 -22.47 17.96
N ILE A 2 8.90 -22.60 17.88
CA ILE A 2 8.09 -23.64 18.53
C ILE A 2 7.72 -24.70 17.49
N LEU A 3 8.05 -25.98 17.74
CA LEU A 3 7.65 -27.10 16.88
C LEU A 3 6.31 -27.67 17.34
N HIS A 4 5.32 -27.62 16.45
CA HIS A 4 4.01 -28.28 16.64
C HIS A 4 4.02 -29.73 16.15
N ARG A 5 4.91 -30.02 15.20
CA ARG A 5 5.15 -31.36 14.66
C ARG A 5 6.57 -31.45 14.15
N GLU A 6 7.25 -32.55 14.46
CA GLU A 6 8.57 -32.87 13.93
C GLU A 6 8.54 -33.16 12.43
N LEU A 7 9.72 -33.34 11.84
CA LEU A 7 9.89 -33.63 10.44
C LEU A 7 9.20 -34.95 10.06
N ASP A 8 8.32 -34.86 9.07
CA ASP A 8 7.61 -36.00 8.48
C ASP A 8 7.79 -36.00 6.96
N ILE A 9 7.65 -37.18 6.35
CA ILE A 9 7.76 -37.39 4.91
C ILE A 9 6.38 -37.85 4.40
N GLY A 10 5.76 -37.02 3.58
CA GLY A 10 4.47 -37.33 2.98
C GLY A 10 4.53 -38.50 2.00
N GLU A 11 3.36 -39.04 1.66
CA GLU A 11 3.24 -40.12 0.69
C GLU A 11 3.58 -39.67 -0.74
N LEU A 12 3.93 -40.65 -1.57
CA LEU A 12 4.14 -40.42 -2.99
C LEU A 12 2.80 -40.14 -3.70
N SER A 13 2.74 -39.05 -4.44
CA SER A 13 1.58 -38.65 -5.25
C SER A 13 2.01 -38.23 -6.66
N LEU A 14 1.08 -38.02 -7.59
CA LEU A 14 1.44 -37.59 -8.95
C LEU A 14 2.07 -36.19 -8.93
N CYS A 15 3.14 -36.02 -9.71
CA CYS A 15 3.78 -34.71 -9.86
C CYS A 15 2.91 -33.79 -10.71
N PRO A 16 2.60 -32.56 -10.24
CA PRO A 16 1.75 -31.62 -10.99
C PRO A 16 2.44 -31.03 -12.22
N TYR A 17 3.77 -31.16 -12.33
CA TYR A 17 4.56 -30.60 -13.44
C TYR A 17 5.01 -31.66 -14.45
N MET A 18 5.15 -32.92 -14.03
CA MET A 18 5.69 -34.00 -14.83
C MET A 18 4.75 -35.21 -14.71
N PRO A 19 3.83 -35.42 -15.66
CA PRO A 19 2.77 -36.43 -15.55
C PRO A 19 3.27 -37.86 -15.26
N ASP A 20 4.44 -38.20 -15.79
CA ASP A 20 5.04 -39.54 -15.68
C ASP A 20 5.88 -39.75 -14.40
N ARG A 21 5.90 -38.76 -13.49
CA ARG A 21 6.70 -38.81 -12.26
C ARG A 21 5.84 -38.70 -11.02
N LYS A 22 6.31 -39.32 -9.94
CA LYS A 22 5.76 -39.10 -8.60
C LYS A 22 6.49 -37.94 -7.91
N LYS A 23 5.76 -37.20 -7.07
CA LYS A 23 6.30 -36.22 -6.13
C LYS A 23 6.22 -36.76 -4.71
N GLN A 24 7.12 -36.25 -3.88
CA GLN A 24 7.08 -36.42 -2.43
C GLN A 24 7.47 -35.09 -1.79
N ILE A 25 6.93 -34.82 -0.61
CA ILE A 25 7.21 -33.61 0.16
C ILE A 25 7.53 -34.05 1.58
N LYS A 26 8.60 -33.49 2.15
CA LYS A 26 8.82 -33.55 3.59
C LYS A 26 8.37 -32.23 4.22
N TYR A 27 7.85 -32.28 5.43
CA TYR A 27 7.24 -31.13 6.09
C TYR A 27 7.38 -31.22 7.61
N PHE A 28 7.25 -30.08 8.27
CA PHE A 28 7.10 -29.97 9.72
C PHE A 28 6.17 -28.80 10.03
N LEU A 29 5.67 -28.74 11.26
CA LEU A 29 4.81 -27.63 11.70
C LEU A 29 5.56 -26.80 12.73
N ALA A 30 5.68 -25.49 12.47
CA ALA A 30 6.38 -24.57 13.35
C ALA A 30 5.71 -23.20 13.42
N SER A 31 5.82 -22.56 14.58
CA SER A 31 5.48 -21.15 14.80
C SER A 31 6.61 -20.41 15.49
N GLU A 32 6.48 -19.10 15.65
CA GLU A 32 7.48 -18.25 16.31
C GLU A 32 8.89 -18.43 15.73
N LEU A 33 8.97 -18.53 14.40
CA LEU A 33 10.23 -18.47 13.68
C LEU A 33 10.71 -17.03 13.66
N ASP A 34 11.90 -16.74 14.16
CA ASP A 34 12.52 -15.42 14.00
C ASP A 34 13.04 -15.17 12.57
N GLU A 35 13.56 -13.96 12.31
CA GLU A 35 14.06 -13.54 10.99
C GLU A 35 15.24 -14.41 10.51
N SER A 36 16.08 -14.91 11.43
CA SER A 36 17.24 -15.76 11.12
C SER A 36 16.81 -17.20 10.86
N GLU A 37 15.88 -17.74 11.65
CA GLU A 37 15.33 -19.09 11.48
C GLU A 37 14.61 -19.22 10.13
N ILE A 38 13.76 -18.25 9.75
CA ILE A 38 13.10 -18.29 8.43
C ILE A 38 14.09 -18.11 7.29
N SER A 39 15.09 -17.22 7.42
CA SER A 39 16.16 -17.08 6.43
C SER A 39 16.91 -18.39 6.20
N PHE A 40 17.29 -19.09 7.27
CA PHE A 40 17.97 -20.39 7.19
C PHE A 40 17.11 -21.44 6.47
N LEU A 41 15.82 -21.53 6.80
CA LEU A 41 14.90 -22.47 6.17
C LEU A 41 14.75 -22.19 4.66
N LEU A 42 14.50 -20.93 4.30
CA LEU A 42 14.43 -20.50 2.90
C LEU A 42 15.76 -20.78 2.19
N GLU A 43 16.90 -20.61 2.87
CA GLU A 43 18.24 -20.91 2.37
C GLU A 43 18.38 -22.38 1.97
N LYS A 44 17.87 -23.29 2.80
CA LYS A 44 17.88 -24.74 2.55
C LYS A 44 16.79 -25.20 1.59
N GLY A 45 15.99 -24.28 1.05
CA GLY A 45 14.95 -24.56 0.04
C GLY A 45 13.62 -25.01 0.63
N TRP A 46 13.39 -24.76 1.91
CA TRP A 46 12.08 -24.85 2.52
C TRP A 46 11.16 -23.74 2.01
N ARG A 47 9.87 -24.03 2.01
CA ARG A 47 8.77 -23.12 1.71
C ARG A 47 7.82 -23.13 2.90
N LYS A 48 7.01 -22.09 3.03
CA LYS A 48 6.13 -21.91 4.18
C LYS A 48 4.76 -21.41 3.75
N PHE A 49 3.71 -21.88 4.44
CA PHE A 49 2.36 -21.36 4.37
C PHE A 49 1.69 -21.54 5.74
N GLY A 50 1.27 -20.45 6.39
CA GLY A 50 0.91 -20.50 7.81
C GLY A 50 2.04 -21.14 8.65
N VAL A 51 1.69 -22.05 9.55
CA VAL A 51 2.65 -22.83 10.37
C VAL A 51 3.27 -24.02 9.62
N TYR A 52 2.86 -24.29 8.38
CA TYR A 52 3.29 -25.45 7.61
C TYR A 52 4.54 -25.13 6.78
N SER A 53 5.66 -25.74 7.16
CA SER A 53 6.94 -25.65 6.46
C SER A 53 7.19 -26.93 5.66
N PHE A 54 7.52 -26.79 4.38
CA PHE A 54 7.60 -27.93 3.46
C PHE A 54 8.69 -27.80 2.40
N GLN A 55 9.23 -28.93 1.96
CA GLN A 55 10.25 -29.01 0.92
C GLN A 55 10.02 -30.25 0.03
N PRO A 56 10.14 -30.13 -1.31
CA PRO A 56 10.18 -31.30 -2.19
C PRO A 56 11.27 -32.28 -1.77
N SER A 57 10.93 -33.57 -1.74
CA SER A 57 11.83 -34.66 -1.33
C SER A 57 11.65 -35.89 -2.22
N CYS A 58 11.43 -35.67 -3.52
CA CYS A 58 11.15 -36.73 -4.48
C CYS A 58 12.36 -37.69 -4.60
N PRO A 59 12.16 -39.03 -4.57
CA PRO A 59 13.25 -40.00 -4.66
C PRO A 59 14.09 -39.88 -5.95
N ASP A 60 13.41 -39.66 -7.08
CA ASP A 60 14.02 -39.72 -8.43
C ASP A 60 14.05 -38.35 -9.14
N CYS A 61 13.92 -37.23 -8.41
CA CYS A 61 13.78 -35.90 -9.03
C CYS A 61 14.24 -34.75 -8.13
N GLN A 62 15.05 -33.83 -8.66
CA GLN A 62 15.52 -32.62 -7.98
C GLN A 62 15.19 -31.31 -8.74
N GLU A 63 14.31 -31.37 -9.75
CA GLU A 63 13.96 -30.23 -10.62
C GLU A 63 13.22 -29.10 -9.89
N CYS A 64 12.67 -29.37 -8.71
CA CYS A 64 11.92 -28.38 -7.92
C CYS A 64 12.88 -27.43 -7.18
N ILE A 65 13.50 -26.51 -7.91
CA ILE A 65 14.41 -25.52 -7.34
C ILE A 65 13.66 -24.30 -6.78
N PRO A 66 14.05 -23.76 -5.60
CA PRO A 66 13.58 -22.46 -5.13
C PRO A 66 14.06 -21.34 -6.06
N ILE A 67 13.15 -20.50 -6.53
CA ILE A 67 13.50 -19.32 -7.32
C ILE A 67 13.96 -18.23 -6.37
N ARG A 68 15.15 -17.68 -6.62
CA ARG A 68 15.67 -16.50 -5.92
C ARG A 68 15.99 -15.40 -6.89
N VAL A 69 15.74 -14.18 -6.46
CA VAL A 69 16.09 -12.98 -7.23
C VAL A 69 16.93 -12.09 -6.34
N ILE A 70 18.18 -11.88 -6.76
CA ILE A 70 19.08 -10.94 -6.10
C ILE A 70 18.61 -9.54 -6.47
N SER A 71 18.01 -8.82 -5.52
CA SER A 71 17.43 -7.49 -5.77
C SER A 71 18.45 -6.50 -6.33
N ASP A 72 19.72 -6.58 -5.92
CA ASP A 72 20.79 -5.70 -6.39
C ASP A 72 21.12 -5.89 -7.88
N GLU A 73 20.94 -7.10 -8.38
CA GLU A 73 21.22 -7.48 -9.76
C GLU A 73 19.96 -7.42 -10.64
N PHE A 74 18.79 -7.19 -10.04
CA PHE A 74 17.52 -7.23 -10.72
C PHE A 74 17.42 -6.13 -11.79
N LYS A 75 17.26 -6.57 -13.04
CA LYS A 75 16.99 -5.70 -14.19
C LYS A 75 15.66 -6.12 -14.79
N PRO A 76 14.60 -5.29 -14.68
CA PRO A 76 13.31 -5.66 -15.23
C PRO A 76 13.42 -5.88 -16.73
N SER A 77 12.88 -6.98 -17.25
CA SER A 77 12.82 -7.29 -18.67
C SER A 77 11.96 -6.28 -19.46
N LYS A 78 11.96 -6.35 -20.80
CA LYS A 78 11.09 -5.50 -21.63
C LYS A 78 9.60 -5.64 -21.25
N SER A 79 9.13 -6.86 -20.97
CA SER A 79 7.74 -7.11 -20.57
C SER A 79 7.46 -6.60 -19.16
N GLN A 80 8.36 -6.81 -18.20
CA GLN A 80 8.22 -6.30 -16.83
C GLN A 80 8.21 -4.77 -16.80
N ARG A 81 9.07 -4.08 -17.57
CA ARG A 81 9.02 -2.61 -17.69
C ARG A 81 7.69 -2.10 -18.23
N ARG A 82 7.11 -2.78 -19.23
CA ARG A 82 5.78 -2.43 -19.75
C ARG A 82 4.69 -2.64 -18.69
N ASN A 83 4.76 -3.72 -17.92
CA ASN A 83 3.82 -4.02 -16.85
C ASN A 83 3.93 -2.98 -15.71
N LEU A 84 5.15 -2.62 -15.27
CA LEU A 84 5.38 -1.56 -14.30
C LEU A 84 4.79 -0.23 -14.77
N LYS A 85 5.03 0.17 -16.02
CA LYS A 85 4.48 1.40 -16.59
C LYS A 85 2.94 1.37 -16.66
N LYS A 86 2.36 0.24 -17.07
CA LYS A 86 0.91 0.03 -17.15
C LYS A 86 0.22 0.26 -15.81
N ASN A 87 0.89 -0.13 -14.73
CA ASN A 87 0.39 -0.11 -13.36
C ASN A 87 0.95 1.05 -12.52
N SER A 88 1.47 2.10 -13.18
CA SER A 88 2.10 3.26 -12.52
C SER A 88 1.15 4.11 -11.68
N ASN A 89 -0.16 3.87 -11.77
CA ASN A 89 -1.21 4.51 -11.00
C ASN A 89 -1.80 3.59 -9.91
N ILE A 90 -1.15 2.47 -9.64
CA ILE A 90 -1.47 1.61 -8.50
C ILE A 90 -0.62 2.07 -7.33
N ASP A 91 -1.28 2.36 -6.21
CA ASP A 91 -0.62 2.76 -4.98
C ASP A 91 -0.30 1.49 -4.18
N VAL A 92 0.96 1.35 -3.77
CA VAL A 92 1.41 0.17 -3.02
C VAL A 92 1.87 0.59 -1.64
N THR A 93 1.25 0.01 -0.61
CA THR A 93 1.63 0.23 0.79
C THR A 93 2.08 -1.08 1.43
N PHE A 94 3.10 -1.01 2.28
CA PHE A 94 3.55 -2.16 3.08
C PHE A 94 3.33 -1.88 4.56
N GLY A 95 2.89 -2.89 5.31
CA GLY A 95 2.61 -2.76 6.74
C GLY A 95 2.55 -4.12 7.44
N PRO A 96 2.21 -4.13 8.75
CA PRO A 96 1.94 -5.38 9.46
C PRO A 96 0.72 -6.09 8.85
N LEU A 97 0.61 -7.39 9.11
CA LEU A 97 -0.59 -8.15 8.77
C LEU A 97 -1.82 -7.49 9.37
N LYS A 98 -2.80 -7.17 8.51
CA LYS A 98 -4.04 -6.53 8.92
C LYS A 98 -5.21 -7.17 8.18
N PHE A 99 -6.05 -7.86 8.94
CA PHE A 99 -7.27 -8.43 8.40
C PHE A 99 -8.19 -7.31 7.88
N SER A 100 -8.85 -7.56 6.76
CA SER A 100 -9.98 -6.76 6.29
C SER A 100 -10.99 -7.65 5.56
N GLU A 101 -12.27 -7.34 5.71
CA GLU A 101 -13.34 -8.03 4.97
C GLU A 101 -13.17 -7.88 3.45
N ARG A 102 -12.65 -6.73 3.00
CA ARG A 102 -12.34 -6.54 1.57
C ARG A 102 -11.26 -7.50 1.10
N ALA A 103 -10.18 -7.69 1.84
CA ALA A 103 -9.14 -8.67 1.50
C ALA A 103 -9.71 -10.09 1.46
N PHE A 104 -10.57 -10.45 2.41
CA PHE A 104 -11.25 -11.75 2.40
C PHE A 104 -12.16 -11.92 1.17
N GLY A 105 -12.93 -10.89 0.79
CA GLY A 105 -13.76 -10.92 -0.41
C GLY A 105 -12.92 -11.08 -1.70
N ILE A 106 -11.74 -10.46 -1.76
CA ILE A 106 -10.78 -10.67 -2.85
C ILE A 106 -10.25 -12.11 -2.86
N TYR A 107 -9.94 -12.67 -1.68
CA TYR A 107 -9.47 -14.05 -1.57
C TYR A 107 -10.53 -15.05 -2.01
N GLN A 108 -11.80 -14.87 -1.63
CA GLN A 108 -12.90 -15.72 -2.09
C GLN A 108 -13.04 -15.70 -3.61
N ASP A 109 -13.06 -14.51 -4.23
CA ASP A 109 -13.12 -14.38 -5.69
C ASP A 109 -11.93 -15.06 -6.36
N HIS A 110 -10.72 -14.78 -5.88
CA HIS A 110 -9.49 -15.36 -6.38
C HIS A 110 -9.47 -16.90 -6.25
N SER A 111 -9.88 -17.43 -5.10
CA SER A 111 -9.90 -18.85 -4.80
C SER A 111 -10.91 -19.59 -5.67
N ASN A 112 -12.13 -19.07 -5.76
CA ASN A 112 -13.19 -19.69 -6.54
C ASN A 112 -12.87 -19.68 -8.04
N GLN A 113 -12.46 -18.52 -8.59
CA GLN A 113 -12.17 -18.41 -10.02
C GLN A 113 -10.94 -19.22 -10.46
N ARG A 114 -9.96 -19.43 -9.57
CA ARG A 114 -8.68 -20.04 -9.93
C ARG A 114 -8.55 -21.50 -9.52
N PHE A 115 -9.23 -21.90 -8.45
CA PHE A 115 -9.14 -23.26 -7.88
C PHE A 115 -10.50 -23.93 -7.70
N SER A 116 -11.62 -23.25 -7.97
CA SER A 116 -12.98 -23.75 -7.75
C SER A 116 -13.21 -24.21 -6.31
N GLN A 117 -12.63 -23.47 -5.35
CA GLN A 117 -12.71 -23.75 -3.92
C GLN A 117 -13.43 -22.61 -3.21
N GLU A 118 -14.51 -22.94 -2.52
CA GLU A 118 -15.09 -22.07 -1.48
C GLU A 118 -14.16 -22.06 -0.27
N CYS A 119 -14.01 -20.89 0.36
CA CYS A 119 -13.21 -20.74 1.56
C CYS A 119 -13.99 -19.99 2.63
N THR A 120 -13.78 -20.42 3.86
CA THR A 120 -14.31 -19.78 5.06
C THR A 120 -13.40 -18.64 5.50
N ILE A 121 -13.93 -17.75 6.34
CA ILE A 121 -13.13 -16.65 6.91
C ILE A 121 -12.09 -17.19 7.89
N GLU A 122 -12.42 -18.27 8.59
CA GLU A 122 -11.53 -18.98 9.51
C GLU A 122 -10.31 -19.53 8.77
N GLU A 123 -10.50 -20.24 7.66
CA GLU A 123 -9.40 -20.76 6.83
C GLU A 123 -8.50 -19.64 6.29
N PHE A 124 -9.09 -18.50 5.91
CA PHE A 124 -8.34 -17.33 5.47
C PHE A 124 -7.48 -16.74 6.61
N ILE A 125 -8.06 -16.62 7.80
CA ILE A 125 -7.36 -16.13 8.99
C ILE A 125 -6.23 -17.09 9.39
N GLU A 126 -6.50 -18.39 9.45
CA GLU A 126 -5.51 -19.40 9.81
C GLU A 126 -4.36 -19.47 8.81
N GLY A 127 -4.66 -19.35 7.51
CA GLY A 127 -3.66 -19.43 6.45
C GLY A 127 -2.71 -18.23 6.40
N PHE A 128 -3.22 -17.00 6.64
CA PHE A 128 -2.47 -15.76 6.38
C PHE A 128 -2.23 -14.88 7.60
N PHE A 129 -3.07 -14.96 8.62
CA PHE A 129 -3.02 -14.08 9.80
C PHE A 129 -2.61 -14.79 11.08
N SER A 130 -2.33 -16.10 11.01
CA SER A 130 -1.70 -16.85 12.10
C SER A 130 -0.19 -16.59 12.11
N PRO A 131 0.34 -15.86 13.12
CA PRO A 131 1.74 -15.45 13.14
C PRO A 131 2.66 -16.64 13.39
N SER A 132 3.36 -17.05 12.34
CA SER A 132 4.34 -18.14 12.38
C SER A 132 5.78 -17.64 12.21
N THR A 133 5.94 -16.43 11.66
CA THR A 133 7.22 -15.73 11.48
C THR A 133 6.97 -14.22 11.30
N PRO A 134 7.96 -13.32 11.47
CA PRO A 134 7.85 -11.93 11.05
C PRO A 134 7.29 -11.80 9.63
N SER A 135 6.14 -11.15 9.51
CA SER A 135 5.36 -11.11 8.27
C SER A 135 4.95 -9.68 7.92
N LEU A 136 4.84 -9.41 6.62
CA LEU A 136 4.42 -8.14 6.05
C LEU A 136 3.24 -8.35 5.11
N GLN A 137 2.36 -7.35 5.09
CA GLN A 137 1.28 -7.24 4.13
C GLN A 137 1.61 -6.12 3.14
N SER A 138 1.45 -6.41 1.85
CA SER A 138 1.46 -5.39 0.79
C SER A 138 0.04 -5.21 0.27
N GLU A 139 -0.43 -3.98 0.19
CA GLU A 139 -1.76 -3.65 -0.32
C GLU A 139 -1.63 -2.81 -1.58
N TYR A 140 -2.48 -3.09 -2.57
CA TYR A 140 -2.46 -2.46 -3.89
C TYR A 140 -3.79 -1.77 -4.13
N TYR A 141 -3.75 -0.45 -4.26
CA TYR A 141 -4.92 0.39 -4.45
C TYR A 141 -4.97 0.98 -5.85
N LEU A 142 -6.13 0.94 -6.47
CA LEU A 142 -6.38 1.61 -7.75
C LEU A 142 -7.60 2.51 -7.61
N ASN A 143 -7.38 3.84 -7.61
CA ASN A 143 -8.42 4.83 -7.33
C ASN A 143 -9.14 4.55 -5.99
N ASP A 144 -8.38 4.35 -4.91
CA ASP A 144 -8.83 4.02 -3.55
C ASP A 144 -9.52 2.64 -3.39
N GLU A 145 -9.68 1.87 -4.46
CA GLU A 145 -10.18 0.50 -4.37
C GLU A 145 -9.02 -0.45 -4.08
N LEU A 146 -9.11 -1.21 -2.99
CA LEU A 146 -8.18 -2.32 -2.74
C LEU A 146 -8.43 -3.41 -3.79
N ILE A 147 -7.43 -3.67 -4.63
CA ILE A 147 -7.51 -4.61 -5.76
C ILE A 147 -6.58 -5.83 -5.62
N ALA A 148 -5.56 -5.76 -4.77
CA ALA A 148 -4.72 -6.91 -4.44
C ALA A 148 -4.10 -6.79 -3.05
N VAL A 149 -3.77 -7.93 -2.46
CA VAL A 149 -3.04 -8.04 -1.19
C VAL A 149 -1.97 -9.13 -1.33
N GLY A 150 -0.73 -8.81 -0.97
CA GLY A 150 0.38 -9.75 -0.92
C GLY A 150 0.79 -10.03 0.52
N PHE A 151 1.01 -11.31 0.82
CA PHE A 151 1.50 -11.80 2.10
C PHE A 151 2.97 -12.19 1.94
N LEU A 152 3.83 -11.64 2.79
CA LEU A 152 5.27 -11.84 2.72
C LEU A 152 5.81 -12.27 4.08
N ASP A 153 6.77 -13.19 4.09
CA ASP A 153 7.61 -13.45 5.25
C ASP A 153 8.88 -12.57 5.15
N LYS A 154 9.35 -12.05 6.28
CA LYS A 154 10.55 -11.23 6.40
C LYS A 154 11.66 -12.01 7.09
N GLY A 155 12.78 -12.21 6.39
CA GLY A 155 14.02 -12.70 6.98
C GLY A 155 15.05 -11.58 7.17
N ASP A 156 16.23 -11.94 7.68
CA ASP A 156 17.34 -11.01 7.95
C ASP A 156 17.73 -10.14 6.75
N ASP A 157 17.84 -10.75 5.57
CA ASP A 157 18.31 -10.09 4.35
C ASP A 157 17.40 -10.37 3.13
N CYS A 158 16.23 -10.97 3.36
CA CYS A 158 15.34 -11.41 2.30
C CYS A 158 13.86 -11.16 2.60
N LEU A 159 13.06 -11.08 1.54
CA LEU A 159 11.60 -11.17 1.60
C LEU A 159 11.15 -12.40 0.80
N SER A 160 10.33 -13.24 1.43
CA SER A 160 9.66 -14.35 0.76
C SER A 160 8.25 -13.92 0.38
N SER A 161 7.92 -13.91 -0.91
CA SER A 161 6.56 -13.69 -1.38
C SER A 161 5.74 -14.97 -1.21
N VAL A 162 5.01 -15.08 -0.11
CA VAL A 162 4.22 -16.28 0.25
C VAL A 162 3.03 -16.43 -0.68
N TYR A 163 2.23 -15.36 -0.82
CA TYR A 163 1.02 -15.40 -1.63
C TYR A 163 0.60 -14.01 -2.08
N LEU A 164 -0.10 -13.94 -3.22
CA LEU A 164 -0.75 -12.72 -3.69
C LEU A 164 -2.18 -13.04 -4.08
N ILE A 165 -3.13 -12.42 -3.38
CA ILE A 165 -4.54 -12.40 -3.77
C ILE A 165 -4.80 -11.14 -4.58
N TYR A 166 -5.66 -11.24 -5.59
CA TYR A 166 -6.11 -10.08 -6.36
C TYR A 166 -7.52 -10.30 -6.91
N ASP A 167 -8.25 -9.20 -7.04
CA ASP A 167 -9.59 -9.17 -7.60
C ASP A 167 -9.51 -9.49 -9.11
N THR A 168 -10.16 -10.57 -9.52
CA THR A 168 -9.98 -11.14 -10.86
C THR A 168 -10.50 -10.23 -11.97
N LYS A 169 -11.38 -9.27 -11.65
CA LYS A 169 -11.78 -8.16 -12.53
C LYS A 169 -10.57 -7.37 -13.06
N PHE A 170 -9.50 -7.30 -12.27
CA PHE A 170 -8.27 -6.59 -12.60
C PHE A 170 -7.15 -7.49 -13.13
N SER A 171 -7.45 -8.76 -13.46
CA SER A 171 -6.49 -9.73 -14.01
C SER A 171 -5.72 -9.21 -15.23
N HIS A 172 -6.39 -8.41 -16.08
CA HIS A 172 -5.79 -7.77 -17.25
C HIS A 172 -4.59 -6.87 -16.91
N LEU A 173 -4.45 -6.39 -15.67
CA LEU A 173 -3.32 -5.59 -15.19
C LEU A 173 -2.04 -6.41 -14.95
N GLY A 174 -2.15 -7.75 -14.89
CA GLY A 174 -1.00 -8.62 -14.63
C GLY A 174 -0.40 -8.39 -13.24
N LEU A 175 -1.25 -8.34 -12.22
CA LEU A 175 -0.90 -7.95 -10.85
C LEU A 175 0.14 -8.87 -10.20
N GLY A 176 0.16 -10.17 -10.54
CA GLY A 176 1.19 -11.10 -10.08
C GLY A 176 2.59 -10.75 -10.59
N THR A 177 2.73 -10.35 -11.85
CA THR A 177 4.02 -9.87 -12.37
C THR A 177 4.36 -8.49 -11.80
N PHE A 178 3.35 -7.65 -11.63
CA PHE A 178 3.51 -6.31 -11.08
C PHE A 178 4.05 -6.35 -9.65
N SER A 179 3.44 -7.12 -8.75
CA SER A 179 3.83 -7.19 -7.34
C SER A 179 5.31 -7.54 -7.17
N ILE A 180 5.77 -8.60 -7.84
CA ILE A 180 7.14 -9.08 -7.79
C ILE A 180 8.10 -8.05 -8.40
N SER A 181 7.79 -7.57 -9.61
CA SER A 181 8.67 -6.61 -10.31
C SER A 181 8.75 -5.27 -9.59
N HIS A 182 7.65 -4.79 -9.01
CA HIS A 182 7.54 -3.55 -8.26
C HIS A 182 8.37 -3.61 -6.98
N MET A 183 8.19 -4.68 -6.20
CA MET A 183 8.93 -4.89 -4.96
C MET A 183 10.45 -4.94 -5.22
N GLN A 184 10.87 -5.78 -6.18
CA GLN A 184 12.29 -5.93 -6.53
C GLN A 184 12.90 -4.62 -7.04
N TYR A 185 12.20 -3.91 -7.93
CA TYR A 185 12.71 -2.66 -8.47
C TYR A 185 12.76 -1.54 -7.42
N SER A 186 11.81 -1.51 -6.48
CA SER A 186 11.83 -0.55 -5.36
C SER A 186 13.03 -0.77 -4.46
N GLN A 187 13.32 -2.03 -4.10
CA GLN A 187 14.51 -2.40 -3.30
C GLN A 187 15.80 -2.02 -4.02
N TYR A 188 15.93 -2.40 -5.30
CA TYR A 188 17.07 -2.05 -6.16
C TYR A 188 17.31 -0.53 -6.20
N PHE A 189 16.26 0.24 -6.49
CA PHE A 189 16.35 1.69 -6.65
C PHE A 189 16.76 2.37 -5.34
N ASN A 190 16.10 2.02 -4.24
CA ASN A 190 16.36 2.58 -2.93
C ASN A 190 17.81 2.36 -2.50
N LYS A 191 18.31 1.14 -2.64
CA LYS A 191 19.71 0.84 -2.33
C LYS A 191 20.67 1.61 -3.23
N LYS A 192 20.43 1.62 -4.54
CA LYS A 192 21.27 2.34 -5.52
C LYS A 192 21.31 3.86 -5.29
N LYS A 193 20.22 4.43 -4.79
CA LYS A 193 20.09 5.87 -4.55
C LYS A 193 20.32 6.27 -3.10
N ASN A 194 20.62 5.30 -2.22
CA ASN A 194 20.69 5.49 -0.78
C ASN A 194 19.43 6.22 -0.23
N THR A 195 18.26 5.79 -0.71
CA THR A 195 16.94 6.29 -0.29
C THR A 195 16.14 5.18 0.38
N SER A 196 15.02 5.53 0.99
CA SER A 196 14.04 4.59 1.54
C SER A 196 12.63 4.98 1.11
N GLY A 197 11.68 4.04 1.19
CA GLY A 197 10.27 4.28 0.85
C GLY A 197 9.80 3.51 -0.38
N HIS A 198 8.56 3.76 -0.83
CA HIS A 198 8.01 3.12 -2.01
C HIS A 198 8.40 3.89 -3.26
N LEU A 199 8.83 3.20 -4.31
CA LEU A 199 9.22 3.87 -5.55
C LEU A 199 8.02 4.37 -6.35
N TRP A 200 6.92 3.62 -6.30
CA TRP A 200 5.63 4.03 -6.84
C TRP A 200 4.69 4.26 -5.66
N GLN A 201 4.82 5.44 -5.04
CA GLN A 201 3.70 6.02 -4.29
C GLN A 201 2.74 6.62 -5.32
N GLY A 202 1.47 6.74 -4.93
CA GLY A 202 0.47 7.33 -5.80
C GLY A 202 0.84 8.70 -6.31
N ARG A 203 0.06 9.18 -7.29
CA ARG A 203 0.14 10.59 -7.66
C ARG A 203 -0.03 11.43 -6.40
N PHE A 204 0.65 12.57 -6.35
CA PHE A 204 0.43 13.55 -5.29
C PHE A 204 -1.08 13.77 -5.12
N TYR A 205 -1.56 13.65 -3.88
CA TYR A 205 -2.92 14.02 -3.57
C TYR A 205 -3.09 15.51 -3.87
N SER A 206 -4.11 15.85 -4.64
CA SER A 206 -4.39 17.24 -4.99
C SER A 206 -5.89 17.47 -5.05
N CYS A 207 -6.32 18.58 -4.47
CA CYS A 207 -7.67 19.08 -4.67
C CYS A 207 -7.62 20.60 -4.83
N VAL A 208 -8.58 21.14 -5.58
CA VAL A 208 -8.80 22.59 -5.67
C VAL A 208 -9.58 23.00 -4.43
N MET A 209 -9.12 24.03 -3.72
CA MET A 209 -9.78 24.51 -2.50
C MET A 209 -10.09 26.01 -2.55
N ASP A 210 -11.08 26.44 -1.77
CA ASP A 210 -11.33 27.87 -1.53
C ASP A 210 -10.37 28.44 -0.46
N GLU A 211 -10.46 29.75 -0.23
CA GLU A 211 -9.56 30.49 0.67
C GLU A 211 -9.65 30.02 2.13
N ASP A 212 -10.85 29.71 2.63
CA ASP A 212 -11.05 29.20 4.00
C ASP A 212 -10.35 27.86 4.22
N TYR A 213 -10.37 26.99 3.21
CA TYR A 213 -9.66 25.71 3.27
C TYR A 213 -8.17 25.83 2.90
N LEU A 214 -7.76 26.84 2.13
CA LEU A 214 -6.35 27.16 1.93
C LEU A 214 -5.67 27.51 3.25
N VAL A 215 -6.28 28.41 4.05
CA VAL A 215 -5.78 28.78 5.38
C VAL A 215 -5.70 27.57 6.31
N ALA A 216 -6.72 26.70 6.29
CA ALA A 216 -6.71 25.46 7.05
C ALA A 216 -5.64 24.47 6.57
N ALA A 217 -5.38 24.39 5.27
CA ALA A 217 -4.35 23.54 4.69
C ALA A 217 -2.94 24.04 5.03
N LEU A 218 -2.69 25.35 5.04
CA LEU A 218 -1.43 25.94 5.50
C LEU A 218 -1.15 25.57 6.96
N ARG A 219 -2.13 25.81 7.86
CA ARG A 219 -2.05 25.35 9.25
C ARG A 219 -1.82 23.85 9.35
N TYR A 220 -2.48 23.06 8.48
CA TYR A 220 -2.30 21.61 8.45
C TYR A 220 -0.86 21.22 8.16
N VAL A 221 -0.25 21.81 7.13
CA VAL A 221 1.15 21.51 6.74
C VAL A 221 2.10 21.91 7.86
N GLU A 222 1.95 23.10 8.43
CA GLU A 222 2.84 23.64 9.45
C GLU A 222 2.78 22.90 10.78
N ARG A 223 1.64 22.28 11.10
CA ARG A 223 1.46 21.44 12.28
C ARG A 223 1.92 20.00 12.09
N ASN A 224 2.25 19.56 10.86
CA ASN A 224 2.72 18.18 10.62
C ASN A 224 3.89 17.76 11.52
N PRO A 225 4.94 18.58 11.75
CA PRO A 225 6.03 18.23 12.67
C PRO A 225 5.58 18.04 14.12
N VAL A 226 4.53 18.75 14.56
CA VAL A 226 3.94 18.57 15.90
C VAL A 226 3.13 17.28 15.95
N ARG A 227 2.29 17.01 14.94
CA ARG A 227 1.50 15.77 14.85
C ARG A 227 2.39 14.53 14.76
N ALA A 228 3.55 14.66 14.12
CA ALA A 228 4.56 13.61 14.02
C ALA A 228 5.41 13.46 15.30
N GLY A 229 5.19 14.28 16.34
CA GLY A 229 5.93 14.22 17.60
C GLY A 229 7.38 14.74 17.54
N ILE A 230 7.77 15.42 16.47
CA ILE A 230 9.15 15.87 16.23
C ILE A 230 9.48 17.13 17.04
N VAL A 231 8.51 18.05 17.14
CA VAL A 231 8.64 19.30 17.90
C VAL A 231 7.37 19.59 18.69
N ARG A 232 7.50 20.29 19.82
CA ARG A 232 6.34 20.69 20.65
C ARG A 232 5.56 21.89 20.10
N LYS A 233 6.16 22.68 19.21
CA LYS A 233 5.57 23.89 18.63
C LYS A 233 5.90 23.97 17.14
N PRO A 234 4.95 24.37 16.27
CA PRO A 234 5.15 24.38 14.81
C PRO A 234 6.42 25.14 14.36
N TRP A 235 6.59 26.37 14.84
CA TRP A 235 7.72 27.26 14.52
C TRP A 235 9.08 26.84 15.10
N ARG A 236 9.17 25.71 15.81
CA ARG A 236 10.47 25.13 16.21
C ARG A 236 11.06 24.22 15.14
N TRP A 237 10.27 23.83 14.14
CA TRP A 237 10.75 23.04 13.03
C TRP A 237 11.37 23.94 11.97
N LYS A 238 12.71 23.92 11.86
CA LYS A 238 13.47 24.81 10.96
C LYS A 238 13.19 24.59 9.47
N TRP A 239 12.61 23.45 9.10
CA TRP A 239 12.33 23.08 7.71
C TRP A 239 10.84 23.28 7.36
N SER A 240 10.27 24.41 7.77
CA SER A 240 8.88 24.78 7.53
C SER A 240 8.74 26.30 7.49
N SER A 241 7.76 26.81 6.75
CA SER A 241 7.36 28.23 6.74
C SER A 241 6.80 28.72 8.08
N ALA A 242 6.51 27.83 9.02
CA ALA A 242 5.88 28.18 10.29
C ALA A 242 6.67 29.19 11.13
N GLY A 243 8.01 29.15 11.09
CA GLY A 243 8.84 30.14 11.78
C GLY A 243 8.64 31.53 11.20
N VAL A 244 8.63 31.59 9.87
CA VAL A 244 8.54 32.84 9.11
C VAL A 244 7.16 33.47 9.21
N HIS A 245 6.09 32.67 9.15
CA HIS A 245 4.72 33.17 9.34
C HIS A 245 4.43 33.65 10.77
N VAL A 246 5.25 33.29 11.77
CA VAL A 246 5.16 33.86 13.13
C VAL A 246 6.19 34.96 13.40
N GLY A 247 6.81 35.50 12.35
CA GLY A 247 7.71 36.66 12.41
C GLY A 247 9.18 36.33 12.70
N GLN A 248 9.62 35.08 12.55
CA GLN A 248 11.05 34.73 12.63
C GLN A 248 11.72 34.94 11.28
N GLU A 249 12.95 35.45 11.28
CA GLU A 249 13.77 35.49 10.06
C GLU A 249 14.42 34.13 9.81
N ASP A 250 14.34 33.63 8.57
CA ASP A 250 15.04 32.42 8.15
C ASP A 250 16.07 32.65 7.02
N GLY A 251 16.03 33.83 6.37
CA GLY A 251 16.92 34.22 5.28
C GLY A 251 16.73 33.44 3.97
N VAL A 252 15.70 32.60 3.86
CA VAL A 252 15.51 31.65 2.75
C VAL A 252 14.13 31.81 2.09
N ILE A 253 13.09 32.14 2.86
CA ILE A 253 11.71 32.22 2.35
C ILE A 253 11.33 33.68 2.08
N ASN A 254 10.95 33.99 0.83
CA ASN A 254 10.30 35.26 0.49
C ASN A 254 8.80 35.18 0.83
N LEU A 255 8.36 35.94 1.83
CA LEU A 255 6.99 35.96 2.36
C LEU A 255 5.97 36.76 1.54
N GLU A 256 6.38 37.53 0.53
CA GLU A 256 5.51 38.51 -0.16
C GLU A 256 4.19 37.90 -0.71
N ASN A 257 4.12 36.57 -0.86
CA ASN A 257 2.99 35.87 -1.49
C ASN A 257 1.95 35.24 -0.55
N ILE A 258 2.23 34.96 0.74
CA ILE A 258 1.24 34.24 1.59
C ILE A 258 0.55 35.17 2.58
N THR A 259 1.27 36.08 3.23
CA THR A 259 0.67 37.06 4.16
C THR A 259 -0.34 37.97 3.45
N SER A 260 -0.13 38.23 2.16
CA SER A 260 -1.06 38.95 1.28
C SER A 260 -2.32 38.14 0.89
N LEU A 261 -2.28 36.81 0.97
CA LEU A 261 -3.40 35.92 0.63
C LEU A 261 -4.28 35.54 1.83
N ILE A 262 -3.75 35.60 3.05
CA ILE A 262 -4.43 35.12 4.27
C ILE A 262 -4.92 36.24 5.20
N ASP A 263 -4.68 37.50 4.85
CA ASP A 263 -5.09 38.70 5.61
C ASP A 263 -4.96 38.53 7.14
N THR A 264 -3.77 38.14 7.60
CA THR A 264 -3.50 37.77 9.00
C THR A 264 -2.11 38.26 9.42
N THR A 265 -2.00 38.78 10.64
CA THR A 265 -0.73 39.21 11.25
C THR A 265 0.09 38.03 11.76
N ALA A 266 1.40 38.23 12.01
CA ALA A 266 2.27 37.19 12.55
C ALA A 266 1.78 36.69 13.93
N GLU A 267 1.27 37.60 14.75
CA GLU A 267 0.71 37.33 16.07
C GLU A 267 -0.56 36.47 15.99
N GLU A 268 -1.51 36.86 15.14
CA GLU A 268 -2.75 36.11 14.91
C GLU A 268 -2.46 34.73 14.31
N TRP A 269 -1.50 34.62 13.38
CA TRP A 269 -1.10 33.34 12.82
C TRP A 269 -0.50 32.43 13.90
N LYS A 270 0.38 32.98 14.74
CA LYS A 270 1.01 32.25 15.85
C LYS A 270 -0.02 31.70 16.82
N GLU A 271 -1.04 32.49 17.15
CA GLU A 271 -2.15 32.05 17.99
C GLU A 271 -2.97 30.95 17.29
N TYR A 272 -3.33 31.17 16.02
CA TYR A 272 -4.11 30.24 15.23
C TYR A 272 -3.43 28.88 15.07
N ILE A 273 -2.15 28.83 14.66
CA ILE A 273 -1.43 27.56 14.48
C ILE A 273 -1.08 26.88 15.81
N ASN A 274 -1.11 27.61 16.93
CA ASN A 274 -0.88 27.05 18.26
C ASN A 274 -2.16 26.57 18.94
N SER A 275 -3.32 27.09 18.54
CA SER A 275 -4.62 26.69 19.07
C SER A 275 -4.92 25.20 18.85
N ASP A 276 -5.88 24.69 19.61
CA ASP A 276 -6.40 23.34 19.40
C ASP A 276 -7.06 23.23 18.03
N GLU A 277 -6.88 22.09 17.39
CA GLU A 277 -7.32 21.88 16.01
C GLU A 277 -8.71 21.29 16.02
N ASN A 278 -9.65 21.89 15.28
CA ASN A 278 -10.92 21.24 15.02
C ASN A 278 -10.68 20.11 14.01
N ASP A 279 -10.80 18.87 14.48
CA ASP A 279 -10.60 17.65 13.70
C ASP A 279 -11.47 17.60 12.42
N GLU A 280 -12.60 18.32 12.38
CA GLU A 280 -13.52 18.32 11.23
C GLU A 280 -12.90 18.90 9.94
N LYS A 281 -12.16 20.02 10.03
CA LYS A 281 -11.52 20.63 8.85
C LYS A 281 -10.37 19.76 8.35
N VAL A 282 -9.59 19.18 9.27
CA VAL A 282 -8.49 18.26 8.94
C VAL A 282 -9.02 17.03 8.21
N GLU A 283 -10.10 16.44 8.71
CA GLU A 283 -10.70 15.26 8.11
C GLU A 283 -11.27 15.56 6.72
N LYS A 284 -11.89 16.73 6.52
CA LYS A 284 -12.34 17.21 5.20
C LYS A 284 -11.17 17.40 4.23
N ILE A 285 -10.06 18.00 4.66
CA ILE A 285 -8.85 18.15 3.84
C ILE A 285 -8.36 16.78 3.38
N ARG A 286 -8.14 15.84 4.31
CA ARG A 286 -7.67 14.48 3.99
C ARG A 286 -8.60 13.76 3.02
N LYS A 287 -9.90 13.80 3.29
CA LYS A 287 -10.91 13.15 2.45
C LYS A 287 -10.93 13.73 1.03
N HIS A 288 -10.88 15.06 0.88
CA HIS A 288 -10.99 15.69 -0.44
C HIS A 288 -9.69 15.61 -1.24
N THR A 289 -8.52 15.67 -0.59
CA THR A 289 -7.23 15.47 -1.26
C THR A 289 -7.08 14.02 -1.73
N LEU A 290 -7.50 13.05 -0.93
CA LEU A 290 -7.57 11.62 -1.31
C LEU A 290 -8.47 11.43 -2.54
N LEU A 291 -9.70 11.95 -2.48
CA LEU A 291 -10.69 11.78 -3.57
C LEU A 291 -10.41 12.64 -4.82
N GLY A 292 -9.43 13.55 -4.77
CA GLY A 292 -9.17 14.53 -5.84
C GLY A 292 -10.32 15.50 -6.10
N ARG A 293 -11.19 15.74 -5.10
CA ARG A 293 -12.44 16.51 -5.26
C ARG A 293 -12.29 17.93 -4.72
N PRO A 294 -12.87 18.94 -5.38
CA PRO A 294 -12.84 20.30 -4.88
C PRO A 294 -13.36 20.40 -3.44
N LEU A 295 -12.70 21.21 -2.63
CA LEU A 295 -13.02 21.42 -1.22
C LEU A 295 -13.36 22.90 -1.00
N GLY A 296 -14.62 23.18 -0.73
CA GLY A 296 -15.05 24.54 -0.49
C GLY A 296 -16.56 24.67 -0.35
N THR A 297 -17.04 25.91 -0.30
CA THR A 297 -18.47 26.20 -0.29
C THR A 297 -19.19 25.63 -1.52
N LYS A 298 -20.50 25.37 -1.39
CA LYS A 298 -21.32 24.87 -2.52
C LYS A 298 -21.24 25.79 -3.73
N ASP A 299 -21.22 27.11 -3.49
CA ASP A 299 -21.13 28.11 -4.54
C ASP A 299 -19.77 28.12 -5.23
N PHE A 300 -18.67 27.95 -4.46
CA PHE A 300 -17.33 27.79 -5.00
C PHE A 300 -17.26 26.58 -5.96
N VAL A 301 -17.71 25.41 -5.52
CA VAL A 301 -17.69 24.18 -6.33
C VAL A 301 -18.59 24.31 -7.56
N ALA A 302 -19.76 24.93 -7.42
CA ALA A 302 -20.67 25.17 -8.54
C ALA A 302 -20.08 26.15 -9.57
N LYS A 303 -19.44 27.24 -9.12
CA LYS A 303 -18.75 28.22 -9.98
C LYS A 303 -17.58 27.57 -10.72
N LEU A 304 -16.80 26.75 -10.02
CA LEU A 304 -15.72 25.96 -10.62
C LEU A 304 -16.26 25.02 -11.70
N GLY A 305 -17.34 24.29 -11.40
CA GLY A 305 -18.01 23.41 -12.34
C GLY A 305 -18.51 24.11 -13.60
N ARG A 306 -19.13 25.29 -13.45
CA ARG A 306 -19.55 26.14 -14.59
C ARG A 306 -18.35 26.56 -15.45
N ARG A 307 -17.26 27.00 -14.83
CA ARG A 307 -16.05 27.47 -15.54
C ARG A 307 -15.41 26.39 -16.40
N ILE A 308 -15.41 25.15 -15.94
CA ILE A 308 -14.79 24.02 -16.65
C ILE A 308 -15.79 23.20 -17.47
N GLY A 309 -17.08 23.56 -17.47
CA GLY A 309 -18.14 22.82 -18.15
C GLY A 309 -18.38 21.42 -17.61
N ARG A 310 -18.15 21.16 -16.31
CA ARG A 310 -18.33 19.83 -15.68
C ARG A 310 -19.10 19.91 -14.37
N VAL A 311 -19.86 18.87 -14.07
CA VAL A 311 -20.48 18.70 -12.75
C VAL A 311 -19.44 18.10 -11.80
N LEU A 312 -19.06 18.86 -10.77
CA LEU A 312 -18.05 18.46 -9.78
C LEU A 312 -18.66 17.87 -8.50
N ASN A 313 -19.97 17.98 -8.34
CA ASN A 313 -20.69 17.40 -7.21
C ASN A 313 -20.91 15.90 -7.40
N VAL A 314 -20.96 15.19 -6.28
CA VAL A 314 -21.29 13.77 -6.25
C VAL A 314 -22.74 13.60 -6.65
N LEU A 315 -22.98 12.95 -7.79
CA LEU A 315 -24.33 12.57 -8.18
C LEU A 315 -24.74 11.29 -7.43
N PRO A 316 -26.04 11.12 -7.13
CA PRO A 316 -26.55 9.85 -6.61
C PRO A 316 -26.17 8.69 -7.54
N ARG A 317 -25.88 7.52 -6.97
CA ARG A 317 -25.63 6.30 -7.74
C ARG A 317 -26.86 5.97 -8.60
N GLY A 318 -26.66 5.80 -9.91
CA GLY A 318 -27.71 5.37 -10.84
C GLY A 318 -27.75 6.15 -12.16
N ARG A 319 -28.56 5.67 -13.11
CA ARG A 319 -28.79 6.35 -14.40
C ARG A 319 -29.58 7.65 -14.18
N PRO A 320 -29.20 8.79 -14.78
CA PRO A 320 -29.99 10.02 -14.70
C PRO A 320 -31.43 9.77 -15.12
N LYS A 321 -32.41 10.27 -14.34
CA LYS A 321 -33.83 10.19 -14.71
C LYS A 321 -34.01 10.94 -16.04
N LYS A 322 -34.66 10.29 -17.01
CA LYS A 322 -34.97 10.86 -18.32
C LYS A 322 -35.79 12.14 -18.10
N GLN A 323 -35.28 13.29 -18.51
CA GLN A 323 -36.07 14.52 -18.49
C GLN A 323 -37.29 14.30 -19.40
N ARG A 324 -38.50 14.48 -18.85
CA ARG A 324 -39.71 14.55 -19.67
C ARG A 324 -39.60 15.83 -20.47
N GLY A 325 -39.32 15.73 -21.76
CA GLY A 325 -39.32 16.88 -22.66
C GLY A 325 -40.69 17.55 -22.60
N ASN A 326 -40.68 18.89 -22.53
CA ASN A 326 -41.89 19.70 -22.72
C ASN A 326 -42.51 19.32 -24.06
N LYS A 327 -43.74 18.84 -24.00
CA LYS A 327 -44.64 18.80 -25.16
C LYS A 327 -45.20 20.18 -25.41
#